data_AF-A0A851AEH3-F1
#
_entry.id   AF-A0A851AEH3-F1
#
_cell.length_a   1.000
_cell.length_b   1.000
_cell.length_c   1.000
_cell.angle_alpha   90.00
_cell.angle_beta   90.00
_cell.angle_gamma   90.00
#
_symmetry.space_group_name_H-M   'P 1'
#
loop_
_entity.id
_entity.type
_entity.pdbx_description
1 polymer ?
#
loop_
_entity_poly.entity_id
_entity_poly.type
_entity_poly.pdbx_seq_one_letter_code
_entity_poly.pdbx_strand_id
1 'polypeptide(L)'
;KCASVAPGRYALTLAAQAVCAVAQVFILGLPSRIASVWFGPTEVSTACAVAVLGNQLGTAIGFLLPPVLVPNTPNDIDLTAHNISIMFYGTAIVSTILFFLTGVVFEEKPKYPPSHSQAVLQTVPPEDYSYKQSIINLFKNIPFVLLLISYGIMTGAFYSVSTLLNQMIVTHYEGEEVNAGRIGLTLVVAGMVGSIICGLWLDFTKTYKQTTLIVYILSFIGLLVFTFTLDLGYLTVVFVTGGVLGFFMTGYLPLGFEFAVEITYPESEGTSSGLLNASAQIFGIVFTLVQGKLTTDYGPRTGNLFLGAWTFVGIILTALIKSDLRRHNVNSGIMNLDVKAVPVDSPVEPENTTLKIQSAL
;
A
#
# COMPACT_ATOMS: atom_id res chain seq x y z
N LYS A 1 -15.92 -0.21 -18.45
CA LYS A 1 -14.86 -0.83 -19.29
C LYS A 1 -15.44 -1.68 -20.42
N CYS A 2 -16.38 -2.61 -20.18
CA CYS A 2 -16.93 -3.46 -21.25
C CYS A 2 -17.48 -2.70 -22.46
N ALA A 3 -18.15 -1.55 -22.25
CA ALA A 3 -18.70 -0.74 -23.33
C ALA A 3 -17.68 0.17 -24.04
N SER A 4 -16.41 0.21 -23.62
CA SER A 4 -15.43 1.20 -24.07
C SER A 4 -14.31 0.64 -24.97
N VAL A 5 -14.48 -0.59 -25.47
CA VAL A 5 -13.49 -1.30 -26.30
C VAL A 5 -13.30 -0.65 -27.68
N ALA A 6 -14.30 0.07 -28.20
CA ALA A 6 -14.22 0.70 -29.51
C ALA A 6 -13.24 1.90 -29.54
N PRO A 7 -12.49 2.14 -30.64
CA PRO A 7 -11.46 3.18 -30.73
C PRO A 7 -11.91 4.60 -30.36
N GLY A 8 -13.16 4.96 -30.69
CA GLY A 8 -13.73 6.28 -30.39
C GLY A 8 -14.24 6.48 -28.95
N ARG A 9 -14.10 5.49 -28.06
CA ARG A 9 -14.68 5.50 -26.70
C ARG A 9 -13.66 5.69 -25.59
N TYR A 10 -12.53 6.32 -25.90
CA TYR A 10 -11.47 6.59 -24.91
C TYR A 10 -11.98 7.34 -23.67
N ALA A 11 -12.82 8.36 -23.84
CA ALA A 11 -13.41 9.10 -22.72
C ALA A 11 -14.23 8.19 -21.77
N LEU A 12 -14.93 7.19 -22.31
CA LEU A 12 -15.69 6.22 -21.51
C LEU A 12 -14.75 5.27 -20.75
N THR A 13 -13.61 4.89 -21.35
CA THR A 13 -12.56 4.13 -20.65
C THR A 13 -11.99 4.94 -19.48
N LEU A 14 -11.71 6.23 -19.70
CA LEU A 14 -11.24 7.13 -18.63
C LEU A 14 -12.25 7.28 -17.51
N ALA A 15 -13.52 7.52 -17.83
CA ALA A 15 -14.59 7.61 -16.83
C ALA A 15 -14.71 6.32 -16.02
N ALA A 16 -14.65 5.15 -16.67
CA ALA A 16 -14.67 3.87 -15.98
C ALA A 16 -13.42 3.66 -15.09
N GLN A 17 -12.24 4.09 -15.54
CA GLN A 17 -11.01 4.01 -14.75
C GLN A 17 -11.07 4.93 -13.52
N ALA A 18 -11.67 6.12 -13.63
CA ALA A 18 -11.88 7.03 -12.52
C ALA A 18 -12.78 6.41 -11.44
N VAL A 19 -13.87 5.74 -11.84
CA VAL A 19 -14.73 4.99 -10.91
C VAL A 19 -13.95 3.87 -10.22
N CYS A 20 -13.13 3.11 -10.94
CA CYS A 20 -12.26 2.09 -10.34
C CYS A 20 -11.25 2.69 -9.35
N ALA A 21 -10.66 3.85 -9.66
CA ALA A 21 -9.71 4.52 -8.79
C ALA A 21 -10.35 4.97 -7.47
N VAL A 22 -11.58 5.50 -7.52
CA VAL A 22 -12.35 5.83 -6.31
C VAL A 22 -12.65 4.57 -5.49
N ALA A 23 -13.07 3.48 -6.14
CA ALA A 23 -13.33 2.21 -5.47
C ALA A 23 -12.09 1.63 -4.78
N GLN A 24 -10.90 1.80 -5.38
CA GLN A 24 -9.63 1.30 -4.85
C GLN A 24 -9.30 1.87 -3.47
N VAL A 25 -9.67 3.12 -3.19
CA VAL A 25 -9.46 3.76 -1.87
C VAL A 25 -10.18 2.98 -0.77
N PHE A 26 -11.42 2.54 -1.04
CA PHE A 26 -12.18 1.73 -0.10
C PHE A 26 -11.59 0.33 0.05
N ILE A 27 -11.21 -0.31 -1.06
CA ILE A 27 -10.65 -1.67 -1.06
C ILE A 27 -9.39 -1.77 -0.20
N LEU A 28 -8.52 -0.75 -0.21
CA LEU A 28 -7.29 -0.76 0.59
C LEU A 28 -7.56 -0.56 2.09
N GLY A 29 -8.62 0.14 2.48
CA GLY A 29 -8.98 0.38 3.88
C GLY A 29 -9.88 -0.70 4.51
N LEU A 30 -10.53 -1.54 3.69
CA LEU A 30 -11.46 -2.56 4.18
C LEU A 30 -10.82 -3.69 5.00
N PRO A 31 -9.62 -4.23 4.67
CA PRO A 31 -9.01 -5.34 5.40
C PRO A 31 -8.93 -5.12 6.91
N SER A 32 -8.38 -3.97 7.33
CA SER A 32 -8.25 -3.63 8.75
C SER A 32 -9.60 -3.44 9.43
N ARG A 33 -10.57 -2.81 8.74
CA ARG A 33 -11.89 -2.58 9.28
C ARG A 33 -12.65 -3.89 9.48
N ILE A 34 -12.68 -4.76 8.48
CA ILE A 34 -13.33 -6.07 8.55
C ILE A 34 -12.66 -6.94 9.62
N ALA A 35 -11.32 -7.01 9.60
CA ALA A 35 -10.56 -7.77 10.58
C ALA A 35 -10.89 -7.34 12.01
N SER A 36 -10.95 -6.02 12.27
CA SER A 36 -11.34 -5.52 13.58
C SER A 36 -12.76 -5.96 13.95
N VAL A 37 -13.77 -5.75 13.08
CA VAL A 37 -15.20 -5.99 13.37
C VAL A 37 -15.55 -7.46 13.60
N TRP A 38 -14.85 -8.38 12.92
CA TRP A 38 -15.23 -9.78 12.89
C TRP A 38 -14.34 -10.71 13.73
N PHE A 39 -13.11 -10.32 14.05
CA PHE A 39 -12.14 -11.20 14.68
C PHE A 39 -11.70 -10.69 16.06
N GLY A 40 -11.35 -11.62 16.94
CA GLY A 40 -10.82 -11.31 18.27
C GLY A 40 -9.38 -10.78 18.20
N PRO A 41 -8.86 -10.18 19.30
CA PRO A 41 -7.56 -9.47 19.30
C PRO A 41 -6.37 -10.31 18.84
N THR A 42 -6.42 -11.63 19.09
CA THR A 42 -5.39 -12.59 18.68
C THR A 42 -5.43 -12.94 17.19
N GLU A 43 -6.56 -12.73 16.52
CA GLU A 43 -6.81 -13.14 15.13
C GLU A 43 -6.90 -11.95 14.17
N VAL A 44 -7.14 -10.72 14.66
CA VAL A 44 -7.25 -9.50 13.82
C VAL A 44 -6.04 -9.31 12.90
N SER A 45 -4.82 -9.45 13.41
CA SER A 45 -3.60 -9.26 12.61
C SER A 45 -3.52 -10.28 11.46
N THR A 46 -3.79 -11.55 11.77
CA THR A 46 -3.79 -12.65 10.79
C THR A 46 -4.89 -12.46 9.74
N ALA A 47 -6.11 -12.10 10.14
CA ALA A 47 -7.23 -11.85 9.22
C ALA A 47 -6.94 -10.66 8.29
N CYS A 48 -6.36 -9.58 8.83
CA CYS A 48 -5.92 -8.43 8.05
C CYS A 48 -4.83 -8.82 7.04
N ALA A 49 -3.81 -9.55 7.48
CA ALA A 49 -2.72 -10.01 6.61
C ALA A 49 -3.23 -10.89 5.46
N VAL A 50 -4.14 -11.84 5.73
CA VAL A 50 -4.76 -12.69 4.68
C VAL A 50 -5.51 -11.83 3.65
N ALA A 51 -6.27 -10.84 4.10
CA ALA A 51 -7.00 -9.95 3.20
C ALA A 51 -6.06 -9.07 2.35
N VAL A 52 -4.97 -8.54 2.93
CA VAL A 52 -3.94 -7.78 2.19
C VAL A 52 -3.21 -8.66 1.18
N LEU A 53 -2.90 -9.92 1.52
CA LEU A 53 -2.32 -10.88 0.57
C LEU A 53 -3.25 -11.15 -0.61
N GLY A 54 -4.57 -11.12 -0.40
CA GLY A 54 -5.56 -11.18 -1.48
C GLY A 54 -5.40 -10.05 -2.52
N ASN A 55 -5.06 -8.83 -2.08
CA ASN A 55 -4.78 -7.72 -2.99
C ASN A 55 -3.53 -7.99 -3.85
N GLN A 56 -2.47 -8.50 -3.22
CA GLN A 56 -1.24 -8.84 -3.92
C GLN A 56 -1.45 -9.99 -4.92
N LEU A 57 -2.25 -10.99 -4.55
CA LEU A 57 -2.64 -12.08 -5.45
C LEU A 57 -3.45 -11.56 -6.64
N GLY A 58 -4.36 -10.61 -6.44
CA GLY A 58 -5.09 -9.93 -7.51
C GLY A 58 -4.14 -9.22 -8.48
N THR A 59 -3.16 -8.49 -7.96
CA THR A 59 -2.10 -7.84 -8.76
C THR A 59 -1.29 -8.86 -9.57
N ALA A 60 -0.89 -9.97 -8.94
CA ALA A 60 -0.17 -11.07 -9.59
C ALA A 60 -0.96 -11.67 -10.76
N ILE A 61 -2.26 -11.92 -10.58
CA ILE A 61 -3.17 -12.37 -11.65
C ILE A 61 -3.25 -11.30 -12.75
N GLY A 62 -3.31 -10.02 -12.37
CA GLY A 62 -3.33 -8.88 -13.29
C GLY A 62 -2.08 -8.73 -14.15
N PHE A 63 -0.93 -9.27 -13.75
CA PHE A 63 0.26 -9.34 -14.60
C PHE A 63 0.23 -10.47 -15.62
N LEU A 64 -0.39 -11.59 -15.27
CA LEU A 64 -0.39 -12.79 -16.12
C LEU A 64 -1.56 -12.81 -17.09
N LEU A 65 -2.76 -12.44 -16.62
CA LEU A 65 -4.00 -12.66 -17.36
C LEU A 65 -4.11 -11.77 -18.62
N PRO A 66 -3.80 -10.46 -18.60
CA PRO A 66 -3.92 -9.62 -19.78
C PRO A 66 -3.01 -10.04 -20.94
N PRO A 67 -1.69 -10.31 -20.76
CA PRO A 67 -0.84 -10.78 -21.86
C PRO A 67 -1.26 -12.12 -22.45
N VAL A 68 -1.85 -13.01 -21.64
CA VAL A 68 -2.33 -14.33 -22.10
C VAL A 68 -3.65 -14.23 -22.86
N LEU A 69 -4.59 -13.38 -22.40
CA LEU A 69 -5.89 -13.20 -23.03
C LEU A 69 -5.87 -12.25 -24.23
N VAL A 70 -4.94 -11.29 -24.23
CA VAL A 70 -4.81 -10.25 -25.26
C VAL A 70 -3.40 -10.33 -25.86
N PRO A 71 -3.09 -11.37 -26.64
CA PRO A 71 -1.83 -11.43 -27.38
C PRO A 71 -1.76 -10.28 -28.38
N ASN A 72 -0.55 -9.82 -28.65
CA ASN A 72 -0.31 -8.73 -29.58
C ASN A 72 -0.58 -9.19 -31.02
N THR A 73 -1.65 -8.67 -31.62
CA THR A 73 -2.05 -8.96 -33.01
C THR A 73 -2.10 -7.66 -33.82
N PRO A 74 -0.96 -7.12 -34.26
CA PRO A 74 -0.86 -5.78 -34.87
C PRO A 74 -1.72 -5.59 -36.12
N ASN A 75 -1.96 -6.69 -36.85
CA ASN A 75 -2.67 -6.68 -38.13
C ASN A 75 -4.17 -6.97 -37.99
N ASP A 76 -4.67 -7.26 -36.78
CA ASP A 76 -6.06 -7.62 -36.53
C ASP A 76 -6.63 -6.85 -35.33
N ILE A 77 -7.13 -5.65 -35.64
CA ILE A 77 -7.72 -4.74 -34.66
C ILE A 77 -9.02 -5.34 -34.09
N ASP A 78 -9.79 -6.06 -34.91
CA ASP A 78 -11.07 -6.65 -34.50
C ASP A 78 -10.85 -7.82 -33.55
N LEU A 79 -9.84 -8.65 -33.79
CA LEU A 79 -9.43 -9.71 -32.87
C LEU A 79 -8.89 -9.15 -31.55
N THR A 80 -8.08 -8.09 -31.61
CA THR A 80 -7.59 -7.40 -30.40
C THR A 80 -8.75 -6.85 -29.56
N ALA A 81 -9.72 -6.20 -30.21
CA ALA A 81 -10.93 -5.71 -29.56
C ALA A 81 -11.77 -6.85 -28.97
N HIS A 82 -11.92 -7.96 -29.69
CA HIS A 82 -12.63 -9.14 -29.20
C HIS A 82 -11.97 -9.71 -27.93
N ASN A 83 -10.65 -9.85 -27.93
CA ASN A 83 -9.87 -10.35 -26.80
C ASN A 83 -9.97 -9.44 -25.57
N ILE A 84 -9.86 -8.12 -25.76
CA ILE A 84 -10.07 -7.14 -24.68
C ILE A 84 -11.51 -7.23 -24.14
N SER A 85 -12.49 -7.41 -25.03
CA SER A 85 -13.90 -7.57 -24.65
C SER A 85 -14.10 -8.81 -23.78
N ILE A 86 -13.56 -9.97 -24.18
CA ILE A 86 -13.60 -11.20 -23.37
C ILE A 86 -13.02 -10.95 -21.97
N MET A 87 -11.85 -10.31 -21.88
CA MET A 87 -11.21 -9.99 -20.61
C MET A 87 -12.10 -9.10 -19.73
N PHE A 88 -12.68 -8.04 -20.31
CA PHE A 88 -13.55 -7.11 -19.56
C PHE A 88 -14.86 -7.76 -19.11
N TYR A 89 -15.53 -8.51 -19.98
CA TYR A 89 -16.77 -9.22 -19.62
C TYR A 89 -16.50 -10.33 -18.62
N GLY A 90 -15.42 -11.10 -18.76
CA GLY A 90 -15.02 -12.11 -17.78
C GLY A 90 -14.76 -11.50 -16.40
N THR A 91 -14.01 -10.40 -16.34
CA THR A 91 -13.77 -9.67 -15.08
C THR A 91 -15.06 -9.12 -14.48
N ALA A 92 -15.98 -8.61 -15.31
CA ALA A 92 -17.27 -8.10 -14.87
C ALA A 92 -18.13 -9.23 -14.28
N ILE A 93 -18.22 -10.39 -14.93
CA ILE A 93 -18.98 -11.55 -14.45
C ILE A 93 -18.45 -12.00 -13.09
N VAL A 94 -17.13 -12.20 -12.95
CA VAL A 94 -16.51 -12.60 -11.69
C VAL A 94 -16.78 -11.56 -10.59
N SER A 95 -16.61 -10.27 -10.89
CA SER A 95 -16.86 -9.19 -9.93
C SER A 95 -18.32 -9.12 -9.50
N THR A 96 -19.26 -9.31 -10.42
CA THR A 96 -20.70 -9.33 -10.14
C THR A 96 -21.09 -10.54 -9.29
N ILE A 97 -20.56 -11.73 -9.59
CA ILE A 97 -20.77 -12.92 -8.76
C ILE A 97 -20.25 -12.70 -7.35
N LEU A 98 -19.02 -12.17 -7.20
CA LEU A 98 -18.45 -11.87 -5.88
C LEU A 98 -19.27 -10.83 -5.12
N PHE A 99 -19.80 -9.81 -5.79
CA PHE A 99 -20.69 -8.83 -5.17
C PHE A 99 -21.96 -9.47 -4.61
N PHE A 100 -22.65 -10.29 -5.41
CA PHE A 100 -23.85 -11.00 -4.95
C PHE A 100 -23.54 -12.01 -3.85
N LEU A 101 -22.45 -12.76 -3.98
CA LEU A 101 -22.00 -13.70 -2.97
C LEU A 101 -21.67 -12.98 -1.65
N THR A 102 -21.05 -11.80 -1.71
CA THR A 102 -20.81 -10.99 -0.53
C THR A 102 -22.13 -10.59 0.14
N GLY A 103 -23.12 -10.13 -0.63
CA GLY A 103 -24.42 -9.74 -0.10
C GLY A 103 -25.27 -10.89 0.47
N VAL A 104 -25.06 -12.13 0.01
CA VAL A 104 -25.79 -13.31 0.49
C VAL A 104 -25.08 -14.00 1.67
N VAL A 105 -23.75 -14.04 1.64
CA VAL A 105 -22.94 -14.83 2.59
C VAL A 105 -22.48 -14.02 3.79
N PHE A 106 -22.19 -12.72 3.62
CA PHE A 106 -21.69 -11.89 4.69
C PHE A 106 -22.81 -11.10 5.36
N GLU A 107 -23.01 -11.31 6.66
CA GLU A 107 -23.82 -10.41 7.48
C GLU A 107 -23.09 -9.06 7.67
N GLU A 108 -23.81 -7.99 7.97
CA GLU A 108 -23.20 -6.65 8.12
C GLU A 108 -22.20 -6.60 9.29
N LYS A 109 -22.55 -7.27 10.40
CA LYS A 109 -21.75 -7.43 11.62
C LYS A 109 -22.14 -8.73 12.31
N PRO A 110 -21.23 -9.39 13.04
CA PRO A 110 -21.59 -10.56 13.83
C PRO A 110 -22.61 -10.17 14.91
N LYS A 111 -23.57 -11.06 15.20
CA LYS A 111 -24.63 -10.83 16.21
C LYS A 111 -24.11 -10.55 17.62
N TYR A 112 -22.89 -10.99 17.92
CA TYR A 112 -22.20 -10.71 19.18
C TYR A 112 -20.83 -10.10 18.88
N PRO A 113 -20.42 -9.02 19.57
CA PRO A 113 -19.12 -8.42 19.35
C PRO A 113 -18.01 -9.42 19.73
N PRO A 114 -17.01 -9.66 18.87
CA PRO A 114 -15.97 -10.66 19.10
C PRO A 114 -15.01 -10.30 20.25
N SER A 115 -15.07 -9.07 20.80
CA SER A 115 -14.25 -8.68 21.95
C SER A 115 -14.87 -7.56 22.80
N HIS A 116 -14.50 -7.54 24.09
CA HIS A 116 -14.85 -6.48 25.05
C HIS A 116 -14.37 -5.08 24.58
N SER A 117 -13.19 -5.01 23.95
CA SER A 117 -12.62 -3.77 23.40
C SER A 117 -13.45 -3.16 22.29
N GLN A 118 -14.20 -3.97 21.52
CA GLN A 118 -15.13 -3.45 20.52
C GLN A 118 -16.47 -2.98 21.08
N ALA A 119 -16.95 -3.61 22.16
CA ALA A 119 -18.11 -3.11 22.90
C ALA A 119 -17.79 -1.72 23.49
N VAL A 120 -16.55 -1.51 23.96
CA VAL A 120 -16.09 -0.21 24.47
C VAL A 120 -15.94 0.82 23.34
N LEU A 121 -15.38 0.46 22.18
CA LEU A 121 -15.28 1.37 21.02
C LEU A 121 -16.64 1.84 20.45
N GLN A 122 -17.73 1.09 20.67
CA GLN A 122 -19.08 1.52 20.32
C GLN A 122 -19.67 2.53 21.32
N THR A 123 -19.15 2.54 22.55
CA THR A 123 -19.61 3.42 23.64
C THR A 123 -18.79 4.71 23.78
N VAL A 124 -17.59 4.75 23.18
CA VAL A 124 -16.77 5.97 23.11
C VAL A 124 -17.31 6.84 21.98
N PRO A 125 -17.73 8.09 22.23
CA PRO A 125 -18.07 9.04 21.17
C PRO A 125 -16.91 9.10 20.16
N PRO A 126 -17.15 9.30 18.85
CA PRO A 126 -16.04 9.53 17.94
C PRO A 126 -15.22 10.67 18.52
N GLU A 127 -14.02 10.38 19.03
CA GLU A 127 -13.19 11.40 19.66
C GLU A 127 -13.06 12.54 18.64
N ASP A 128 -13.36 13.77 19.07
CA ASP A 128 -13.13 15.00 18.33
C ASP A 128 -11.61 15.27 18.17
N TYR A 129 -10.82 14.23 17.94
CA TYR A 129 -9.47 14.36 17.43
C TYR A 129 -9.59 14.91 16.02
N SER A 130 -9.47 16.22 15.90
CA SER A 130 -9.64 16.92 14.63
C SER A 130 -8.69 16.30 13.60
N TYR A 131 -9.23 15.55 12.65
CA TYR A 131 -8.48 14.91 11.56
C TYR A 131 -7.58 15.93 10.84
N LYS A 132 -8.07 17.17 10.70
CA LYS A 132 -7.31 18.30 10.18
C LYS A 132 -6.10 18.64 11.04
N GLN A 133 -6.25 18.65 12.37
CA GLN A 133 -5.16 18.90 13.30
C GLN A 133 -4.11 17.78 13.24
N SER A 134 -4.54 16.52 13.15
CA SER A 134 -3.65 15.36 12.97
C SER A 134 -2.78 15.51 11.73
N ILE A 135 -3.39 15.83 10.57
CA ILE A 135 -2.64 16.10 9.34
C ILE A 135 -1.63 17.24 9.53
N ILE A 136 -2.03 18.34 10.15
CA ILE A 136 -1.14 19.49 10.39
C ILE A 136 0.04 19.08 11.28
N ASN A 137 -0.20 18.30 12.34
CA ASN A 137 0.85 17.81 13.23
C ASN A 137 1.84 16.89 12.50
N LEU A 138 1.34 16.01 11.63
CA LEU A 138 2.14 15.11 10.82
C LEU A 138 3.07 15.89 9.87
N PHE A 139 2.56 16.93 9.19
CA PHE A 139 3.40 17.77 8.33
C PHE A 139 4.40 18.66 9.10
N LYS A 140 4.18 18.90 10.40
CA LYS A 140 5.17 19.56 11.27
C LYS A 140 6.24 18.59 11.78
N ASN A 141 6.01 17.28 11.71
CA ASN A 141 6.96 16.26 12.12
C ASN A 141 7.97 15.99 10.99
N ILE A 142 9.16 16.62 11.08
CA ILE A 142 10.21 16.52 10.05
C ILE A 142 10.62 15.07 9.75
N PRO A 143 10.89 14.19 10.74
CA PRO A 143 11.11 12.76 10.50
C PRO A 143 10.01 12.11 9.65
N PHE A 144 8.74 12.40 9.94
CA PHE A 144 7.62 11.87 9.18
C PHE A 144 7.58 12.44 7.75
N VAL A 145 7.82 13.73 7.55
CA VAL A 145 7.84 14.31 6.19
C VAL A 145 8.95 13.71 5.33
N LEU A 146 10.14 13.47 5.91
CA LEU A 146 11.23 12.79 5.22
C LEU A 146 10.85 11.33 4.87
N LEU A 147 10.20 10.62 5.79
CA LEU A 147 9.67 9.29 5.53
C LEU A 147 8.58 9.32 4.44
N LEU A 148 7.66 10.29 4.49
CA LEU A 148 6.58 10.47 3.54
C LEU A 148 7.09 10.62 2.11
N ILE A 149 8.14 11.44 1.92
CA ILE A 149 8.76 11.66 0.61
C ILE A 149 9.55 10.41 0.17
N SER A 150 10.42 9.87 1.03
CA SER A 150 11.25 8.71 0.68
C SER A 150 10.42 7.44 0.41
N TYR A 151 9.33 7.24 1.16
CA TYR A 151 8.36 6.18 0.92
C TYR A 151 7.62 6.37 -0.39
N GLY A 152 7.20 7.61 -0.68
CA GLY A 152 6.57 7.97 -1.94
C GLY A 152 7.46 7.63 -3.13
N ILE A 153 8.74 7.99 -3.05
CA ILE A 153 9.75 7.69 -4.08
C ILE A 153 9.88 6.18 -4.30
N MET A 154 10.09 5.38 -3.24
CA MET A 154 10.29 3.93 -3.38
C MET A 154 9.05 3.24 -3.96
N THR A 155 7.89 3.50 -3.35
CA THR A 155 6.63 2.87 -3.75
C THR A 155 6.18 3.34 -5.15
N GLY A 156 6.38 4.63 -5.45
CA GLY A 156 6.12 5.18 -6.78
C GLY A 156 7.04 4.59 -7.85
N ALA A 157 8.32 4.38 -7.54
CA ALA A 157 9.25 3.70 -8.44
C ALA A 157 8.83 2.25 -8.69
N PHE A 158 8.38 1.54 -7.65
CA PHE A 158 7.83 0.19 -7.77
C PHE A 158 6.60 0.16 -8.68
N TYR A 159 5.65 1.09 -8.53
CA TYR A 159 4.48 1.21 -9.42
C TYR A 159 4.88 1.49 -10.86
N SER A 160 5.88 2.34 -11.06
CA SER A 160 6.40 2.71 -12.37
C SER A 160 7.07 1.53 -13.09
N VAL A 161 7.98 0.82 -12.41
CA VAL A 161 8.61 -0.41 -12.91
C VAL A 161 7.54 -1.45 -13.23
N SER A 162 6.60 -1.67 -12.32
CA SER A 162 5.50 -2.62 -12.47
C SER A 162 4.65 -2.32 -13.71
N THR A 163 4.26 -1.06 -13.89
CA THR A 163 3.38 -0.65 -15.00
C THR A 163 4.07 -0.76 -16.35
N LEU A 164 5.34 -0.35 -16.42
CA LEU A 164 6.11 -0.31 -17.67
C LEU A 164 6.86 -1.61 -17.95
N LEU A 165 6.75 -2.62 -17.07
CA LEU A 165 7.50 -3.87 -17.19
C LEU A 165 7.31 -4.54 -18.54
N ASN A 166 6.06 -4.67 -18.99
CA ASN A 166 5.77 -5.28 -20.29
C ASN A 166 6.48 -4.54 -21.43
N GLN A 167 6.38 -3.21 -21.44
CA GLN A 167 7.04 -2.37 -22.44
C GLN A 167 8.57 -2.55 -22.40
N MET A 168 9.18 -2.60 -21.20
CA MET A 168 10.62 -2.77 -21.05
C MET A 168 11.12 -4.13 -21.58
N ILE A 169 10.39 -5.20 -21.30
CA ILE A 169 10.74 -6.56 -21.76
C ILE A 169 10.58 -6.68 -23.27
N VAL A 170 9.42 -6.30 -23.81
CA VAL A 170 9.13 -6.45 -25.25
C VAL A 170 10.06 -5.60 -26.12
N THR A 171 10.60 -4.49 -25.60
CA THR A 171 11.61 -3.69 -26.30
C THR A 171 12.92 -4.44 -26.55
N HIS A 172 13.29 -5.38 -25.68
CA HIS A 172 14.54 -6.16 -25.80
C HIS A 172 14.31 -7.62 -26.22
N TYR A 173 13.10 -8.13 -26.01
CA TYR A 173 12.69 -9.50 -26.28
C TYR A 173 11.36 -9.46 -27.05
N GLU A 174 11.45 -9.28 -28.37
CA GLU A 174 10.26 -9.18 -29.23
C GLU A 174 9.42 -10.47 -29.16
N GLY A 175 8.09 -10.33 -29.04
CA GLY A 175 7.14 -11.44 -28.96
C GLY A 175 7.09 -12.18 -27.62
N GLU A 176 7.79 -11.68 -26.60
CA GLU A 176 7.83 -12.28 -25.26
C GLU A 176 6.81 -11.67 -24.28
N GLU A 177 5.63 -11.21 -24.74
CA GLU A 177 4.63 -10.57 -23.88
C GLU A 177 4.17 -11.48 -22.72
N VAL A 178 4.02 -12.78 -22.99
CA VAL A 178 3.63 -13.77 -21.97
C VAL A 178 4.72 -13.92 -20.92
N ASN A 179 5.99 -13.96 -21.33
CA ASN A 179 7.11 -14.06 -20.40
C ASN A 179 7.32 -12.74 -19.64
N ALA A 180 7.03 -11.58 -20.23
CA ALA A 180 6.97 -10.31 -19.52
C ALA A 180 5.90 -10.33 -18.40
N GLY A 181 4.71 -10.87 -18.69
CA GLY A 181 3.68 -11.10 -17.69
C GLY A 181 4.11 -12.04 -16.56
N ARG A 182 4.85 -13.11 -16.89
CA ARG A 182 5.42 -14.05 -15.89
C ARG A 182 6.55 -13.43 -15.06
N ILE A 183 7.36 -12.55 -15.64
CA ILE A 183 8.36 -11.78 -14.88
C ILE A 183 7.64 -10.84 -13.91
N GLY A 184 6.56 -10.18 -14.34
CA GLY A 184 5.71 -9.36 -13.46
C GLY A 184 5.09 -10.16 -12.32
N LEU A 185 4.57 -11.35 -12.61
CA LEU A 185 4.11 -12.30 -11.60
C LEU A 185 5.23 -12.65 -10.60
N THR A 186 6.43 -12.97 -11.10
CA THR A 186 7.59 -13.30 -10.27
C THR A 186 7.97 -12.15 -9.35
N LEU A 187 7.97 -10.93 -9.89
CA LEU A 187 8.22 -9.68 -9.15
C LEU A 187 7.21 -9.49 -8.00
N VAL A 188 5.91 -9.68 -8.25
CA VAL A 188 4.88 -9.54 -7.21
C VAL A 188 4.95 -10.65 -6.17
N VAL A 189 5.10 -11.91 -6.58
CA VAL A 189 5.14 -13.06 -5.66
C VAL A 189 6.39 -13.01 -4.78
N ALA A 190 7.57 -12.73 -5.36
CA ALA A 190 8.78 -12.51 -4.59
C ALA A 190 8.62 -11.32 -3.64
N GLY A 191 7.94 -10.26 -4.08
CA GLY A 191 7.57 -9.11 -3.26
C GLY A 191 6.70 -9.47 -2.05
N MET A 192 5.71 -10.34 -2.21
CA MET A 192 4.88 -10.82 -1.10
C MET A 192 5.73 -11.54 -0.05
N VAL A 193 6.63 -12.43 -0.49
CA VAL A 193 7.56 -13.13 0.41
C VAL A 193 8.47 -12.11 1.12
N GLY A 194 8.98 -11.12 0.39
CA GLY A 194 9.78 -10.03 0.94
C GLY A 194 9.06 -9.24 2.02
N SER A 195 7.80 -8.86 1.79
CA SER A 195 6.98 -8.14 2.77
C SER A 195 6.76 -8.94 4.06
N ILE A 196 6.47 -10.24 3.95
CA ILE A 196 6.29 -11.11 5.12
C ILE A 196 7.60 -11.23 5.90
N ILE A 197 8.71 -11.53 5.23
CA ILE A 197 10.01 -11.71 5.89
C ILE A 197 10.46 -10.41 6.54
N CYS A 198 10.37 -9.28 5.83
CA CYS A 198 10.77 -7.98 6.36
C CYS A 198 9.88 -7.54 7.55
N GLY A 199 8.57 -7.77 7.47
CA GLY A 199 7.64 -7.51 8.56
C GLY A 199 7.97 -8.32 9.81
N LEU A 200 8.10 -9.65 9.67
CA LEU A 200 8.49 -10.53 10.78
C LEU A 200 9.86 -10.16 11.36
N TRP A 201 10.85 -9.87 10.51
CA TRP A 201 12.17 -9.45 10.95
C TRP A 201 12.11 -8.18 11.82
N LEU A 202 11.32 -7.20 11.40
CA LEU A 202 11.16 -5.95 12.11
C LEU A 202 10.36 -6.14 13.41
N ASP A 203 9.41 -7.07 13.44
CA ASP A 203 8.72 -7.46 14.69
C ASP A 203 9.67 -8.03 15.74
N PHE A 204 10.64 -8.85 15.33
CA PHE A 204 11.64 -9.42 16.25
C PHE A 204 12.73 -8.44 16.65
N THR A 205 13.29 -7.72 15.68
CA THR A 205 14.48 -6.87 15.91
C THR A 205 14.16 -5.49 16.45
N LYS A 206 12.95 -4.97 16.15
CA LYS A 206 12.54 -3.59 16.46
C LYS A 206 13.52 -2.52 15.93
N THR A 207 14.37 -2.86 14.95
CA THR A 207 15.35 -1.94 14.35
C THR A 207 14.77 -1.19 13.14
N TYR A 208 13.67 -0.44 13.36
CA TYR A 208 12.86 0.18 12.30
C TYR A 208 13.67 1.00 11.28
N LYS A 209 14.49 1.95 11.75
CA LYS A 209 15.30 2.79 10.85
C LYS A 209 16.32 1.99 10.05
N GLN A 210 17.09 1.13 10.72
CA GLN A 210 18.20 0.41 10.09
C GLN A 210 17.70 -0.57 9.04
N THR A 211 16.67 -1.36 9.37
CA THR A 211 16.06 -2.31 8.44
C THR A 211 15.48 -1.58 7.24
N THR A 212 14.72 -0.49 7.47
CA THR A 212 14.17 0.34 6.40
C THR A 212 15.26 0.85 5.46
N LEU A 213 16.36 1.39 5.99
CA LEU A 213 17.47 1.90 5.20
C LEU A 213 18.19 0.80 4.40
N ILE A 214 18.46 -0.35 5.01
CA ILE A 214 19.14 -1.48 4.35
C ILE A 214 18.28 -1.99 3.19
N VAL A 215 16.98 -2.22 3.41
CA VAL A 215 16.07 -2.70 2.36
C VAL A 215 15.90 -1.65 1.24
N TYR A 216 15.96 -0.35 1.57
CA TYR A 216 15.98 0.71 0.57
C TYR A 216 17.23 0.62 -0.32
N ILE A 217 18.41 0.47 0.28
CA ILE A 217 19.67 0.33 -0.45
C ILE A 217 19.66 -0.93 -1.32
N LEU A 218 19.18 -2.06 -0.79
CA LEU A 218 19.06 -3.31 -1.55
C LEU A 218 18.07 -3.19 -2.71
N SER A 219 16.97 -2.47 -2.55
CA SER A 219 16.04 -2.14 -3.63
C SER A 219 16.71 -1.31 -4.73
N PHE A 220 17.52 -0.31 -4.37
CA PHE A 220 18.28 0.49 -5.33
C PHE A 220 19.31 -0.35 -6.10
N ILE A 221 20.08 -1.18 -5.40
CA ILE A 221 21.03 -2.10 -6.03
C ILE A 221 20.28 -3.07 -6.95
N GLY A 222 19.16 -3.63 -6.49
CA GLY A 222 18.29 -4.49 -7.30
C GLY A 222 17.82 -3.82 -8.58
N LEU A 223 17.46 -2.53 -8.51
CA LEU A 223 17.00 -1.77 -9.67
C LEU A 223 18.15 -1.55 -10.67
N LEU A 224 19.35 -1.22 -10.19
CA LEU A 224 20.53 -1.09 -11.04
C LEU A 224 20.88 -2.43 -11.70
N VAL A 225 20.95 -3.52 -10.92
CA VAL A 225 21.23 -4.86 -11.44
C VAL A 225 20.21 -5.22 -12.51
N PHE A 226 18.91 -5.12 -12.22
CA PHE A 226 17.84 -5.37 -13.18
C PHE A 226 18.02 -4.56 -14.47
N THR A 227 18.35 -3.28 -14.35
CA THR A 227 18.54 -2.36 -15.48
C THR A 227 19.71 -2.74 -16.39
N PHE A 228 20.84 -3.15 -15.81
CA PHE A 228 22.03 -3.53 -16.58
C PHE A 228 22.01 -4.99 -17.03
N THR A 229 21.09 -5.81 -16.51
CA THR A 229 20.89 -7.18 -16.98
C THR A 229 19.77 -7.35 -18.00
N LEU A 230 18.92 -6.32 -18.17
CA LEU A 230 17.74 -6.37 -19.03
C LEU A 230 18.11 -6.70 -20.49
N ASP A 231 19.20 -6.10 -21.00
CA ASP A 231 19.65 -6.18 -22.40
C ASP A 231 20.63 -7.32 -22.70
N LEU A 232 20.89 -8.22 -21.75
CA LEU A 232 21.89 -9.30 -21.92
C LEU A 232 21.41 -10.48 -22.78
N GLY A 233 20.14 -10.53 -23.18
CA GLY A 233 19.60 -11.61 -24.01
C GLY A 233 19.25 -12.90 -23.25
N TYR A 234 19.40 -12.94 -21.93
CA TYR A 234 19.09 -14.11 -21.09
C TYR A 234 17.84 -13.87 -20.23
N LEU A 235 16.67 -14.32 -20.71
CA LEU A 235 15.39 -14.19 -19.98
C LEU A 235 15.46 -14.70 -18.54
N THR A 236 16.14 -15.82 -18.29
CA THR A 236 16.31 -16.38 -16.94
C THR A 236 16.98 -15.39 -15.98
N VAL A 237 17.95 -14.59 -16.45
CA VAL A 237 18.58 -13.54 -15.64
C VAL A 237 17.57 -12.46 -15.30
N VAL A 238 16.70 -12.09 -16.23
CA VAL A 238 15.64 -11.10 -16.01
C VAL A 238 14.59 -11.60 -15.00
N PHE A 239 14.25 -12.89 -15.03
CA PHE A 239 13.39 -13.52 -14.00
C PHE A 239 14.00 -13.40 -12.60
N VAL A 240 15.27 -13.78 -12.45
CA VAL A 240 15.97 -13.75 -11.16
C VAL A 240 16.10 -12.32 -10.64
N THR A 241 16.59 -11.40 -11.49
CA THR A 241 16.81 -10.01 -11.10
C THR A 241 15.50 -9.26 -10.85
N GLY A 242 14.44 -9.52 -11.63
CA GLY A 242 13.10 -8.99 -11.41
C GLY A 242 12.47 -9.51 -10.11
N GLY A 243 12.67 -10.79 -9.79
CA GLY A 243 12.25 -11.37 -8.51
C GLY A 243 12.97 -10.74 -7.31
N VAL A 244 14.30 -10.58 -7.40
CA VAL A 244 15.11 -9.92 -6.35
C VAL A 244 14.69 -8.45 -6.17
N LEU A 245 14.46 -7.73 -7.27
CA LEU A 245 13.94 -6.37 -7.25
C LEU A 245 12.58 -6.30 -6.54
N GLY A 246 11.64 -7.15 -6.93
CA GLY A 246 10.32 -7.25 -6.33
C GLY A 246 10.37 -7.55 -4.83
N PHE A 247 11.19 -8.52 -4.43
CA PHE A 247 11.41 -8.89 -3.03
C PHE A 247 11.75 -7.68 -2.16
N PHE A 248 12.74 -6.88 -2.55
CA PHE A 248 13.16 -5.74 -1.74
C PHE A 248 12.22 -4.55 -1.86
N MET A 249 11.75 -4.21 -3.06
CA MET A 249 10.87 -3.04 -3.26
C MET A 249 9.52 -3.23 -2.56
N THR A 250 8.89 -4.40 -2.70
CA THR A 250 7.63 -4.68 -1.98
C THR A 250 7.90 -4.98 -0.50
N GLY A 251 9.04 -5.58 -0.16
CA GLY A 251 9.50 -5.77 1.22
C GLY A 251 9.60 -4.47 2.02
N TYR A 252 9.89 -3.35 1.35
CA TYR A 252 9.95 -2.02 1.95
C TYR A 252 8.59 -1.47 2.41
N LEU A 253 7.48 -1.82 1.74
CA LEU A 253 6.15 -1.27 2.04
C LEU A 253 5.72 -1.42 3.51
N PRO A 254 5.71 -2.64 4.11
CA PRO A 254 5.33 -2.79 5.51
C PRO A 254 6.30 -2.07 6.46
N LEU A 255 7.61 -2.02 6.13
CA LEU A 255 8.61 -1.32 6.94
C LEU A 255 8.30 0.18 7.03
N GLY A 256 7.86 0.78 5.93
CA GLY A 256 7.46 2.19 5.88
C GLY A 256 6.26 2.50 6.77
N PHE A 257 5.23 1.64 6.77
CA PHE A 257 4.06 1.81 7.64
C PHE A 257 4.44 1.69 9.11
N GLU A 258 5.15 0.63 9.48
CA GLU A 258 5.61 0.38 10.85
C GLU A 258 6.50 1.52 11.36
N PHE A 259 7.45 1.98 10.53
CA PHE A 259 8.31 3.08 10.91
C PHE A 259 7.56 4.42 11.03
N ALA A 260 6.56 4.66 10.20
CA ALA A 260 5.72 5.84 10.31
C ALA A 260 4.95 5.86 11.63
N VAL A 261 4.28 4.75 11.96
CA VAL A 261 3.55 4.60 13.22
C VAL A 261 4.45 4.90 14.43
N GLU A 262 5.69 4.42 14.40
CA GLU A 262 6.67 4.58 15.47
C GLU A 262 7.11 6.05 15.68
N ILE A 263 7.32 6.81 14.60
CA ILE A 263 7.78 8.22 14.67
C ILE A 263 6.64 9.23 14.79
N THR A 264 5.40 8.84 14.46
CA THR A 264 4.22 9.71 14.53
C THR A 264 3.41 9.55 15.80
N TYR A 265 3.73 8.58 16.67
CA TYR A 265 3.00 8.40 17.93
C TYR A 265 2.92 9.71 18.74
N PRO A 266 1.73 10.07 19.30
CA PRO A 266 0.47 9.32 19.38
C PRO A 266 -0.57 9.63 18.27
N GLU A 267 -0.14 10.04 17.08
CA GLU A 267 -1.06 10.30 15.95
C GLU A 267 -1.71 9.00 15.43
N SER A 268 -2.91 9.12 14.84
CA SER A 268 -3.67 7.98 14.30
C SER A 268 -2.90 7.23 13.20
N GLU A 269 -2.74 5.92 13.37
CA GLU A 269 -2.11 5.01 12.40
C GLU A 269 -2.80 5.06 11.02
N GLY A 270 -4.12 5.29 11.00
CA GLY A 270 -4.90 5.44 9.77
C GLY A 270 -4.56 6.71 9.00
N THR A 271 -4.35 7.83 9.70
CA THR A 271 -4.00 9.11 9.06
C THR A 271 -2.59 9.08 8.48
N SER A 272 -1.60 8.57 9.23
CA SER A 272 -0.22 8.48 8.76
C SER A 272 -0.09 7.52 7.57
N SER A 273 -0.71 6.34 7.63
CA SER A 273 -0.73 5.37 6.54
C SER A 273 -1.46 5.89 5.30
N GLY A 274 -2.54 6.64 5.49
CA GLY A 274 -3.27 7.31 4.41
C GLY A 274 -2.40 8.33 3.66
N LEU A 275 -1.66 9.16 4.39
CA LEU A 275 -0.72 10.12 3.79
C LEU A 275 0.43 9.41 3.04
N LEU A 276 0.98 8.33 3.59
CA LEU A 276 2.00 7.51 2.91
C LEU A 276 1.50 6.98 1.55
N ASN A 277 0.28 6.42 1.52
CA ASN A 277 -0.33 5.95 0.28
C ASN A 277 -0.59 7.10 -0.71
N ALA A 278 -1.06 8.26 -0.23
CA ALA A 278 -1.25 9.42 -1.08
C ALA A 278 0.07 9.88 -1.73
N SER A 279 1.15 9.91 -0.95
CA SER A 279 2.50 10.19 -1.46
C SER A 279 2.94 9.18 -2.52
N ALA A 280 2.77 7.88 -2.26
CA ALA A 280 3.08 6.81 -3.21
C ALA A 280 2.33 6.95 -4.54
N GLN A 281 1.05 7.32 -4.51
CA GLN A 281 0.26 7.54 -5.72
C GLN A 281 0.75 8.76 -6.51
N ILE A 282 1.07 9.87 -5.85
CA ILE A 282 1.60 11.07 -6.51
C ILE A 282 2.91 10.76 -7.24
N PHE A 283 3.87 10.15 -6.53
CA PHE A 283 5.15 9.76 -7.13
C PHE A 283 4.96 8.69 -8.20
N GLY A 284 4.07 7.72 -8.00
CA GLY A 284 3.73 6.70 -8.98
C GLY A 284 3.24 7.28 -10.30
N ILE A 285 2.33 8.27 -10.26
CA ILE A 285 1.85 8.98 -11.46
C ILE A 285 3.01 9.69 -12.16
N VAL A 286 3.77 10.51 -11.42
CA VAL A 286 4.87 11.30 -11.98
C VAL A 286 5.93 10.39 -12.61
N PHE A 287 6.37 9.38 -11.87
CA PHE A 287 7.41 8.47 -12.32
C PHE A 287 6.96 7.62 -13.51
N THR A 288 5.72 7.10 -13.50
CA THR A 288 5.20 6.31 -14.63
C THR A 288 5.15 7.13 -15.91
N LEU A 289 4.70 8.38 -15.84
CA LEU A 289 4.63 9.25 -17.02
C LEU A 289 6.03 9.63 -17.54
N VAL A 290 6.95 10.01 -16.64
CA VAL A 290 8.30 10.44 -17.03
C VAL A 290 9.12 9.24 -17.52
N GLN A 291 9.12 8.12 -16.78
CA GLN A 291 9.80 6.89 -17.18
C GLN A 291 9.23 6.35 -18.48
N GLY A 292 7.90 6.37 -18.67
CA GLY A 292 7.26 5.88 -19.90
C GLY A 292 7.70 6.69 -21.12
N LYS A 293 7.78 8.02 -20.98
CA LYS A 293 8.32 8.89 -22.04
C LYS A 293 9.79 8.63 -22.31
N LEU A 294 10.64 8.58 -21.27
CA LEU A 294 12.06 8.29 -21.42
C LEU A 294 12.33 6.91 -22.03
N THR A 295 11.51 5.92 -21.68
CA THR A 295 11.59 4.56 -22.22
C THR A 295 11.26 4.53 -23.71
N THR A 296 10.27 5.32 -24.12
CA THR A 296 9.85 5.41 -25.53
C THR A 296 10.88 6.17 -26.37
N ASP A 297 11.41 7.28 -25.85
CA ASP A 297 12.30 8.17 -26.61
C ASP A 297 13.78 7.69 -26.61
N TYR A 298 14.23 7.06 -25.51
CA TYR A 298 15.65 6.74 -25.27
C TYR A 298 15.89 5.30 -24.76
N GLY A 299 14.86 4.47 -24.72
CA GLY A 299 14.94 3.06 -24.29
C GLY A 299 14.80 2.82 -22.78
N PRO A 300 14.47 1.58 -22.36
CA PRO A 300 14.23 1.21 -20.96
C PRO A 300 15.35 1.55 -19.98
N ARG A 301 16.62 1.45 -20.41
CA ARG A 301 17.77 1.77 -19.55
C ARG A 301 17.71 3.21 -19.04
N THR A 302 17.39 4.17 -19.91
CA THR A 302 17.30 5.60 -19.55
C THR A 302 16.17 5.84 -18.55
N GLY A 303 15.02 5.21 -18.77
CA GLY A 303 13.89 5.27 -17.84
C GLY A 303 14.24 4.72 -16.45
N ASN A 304 14.93 3.59 -16.39
CA ASN A 304 15.31 3.00 -15.09
C ASN A 304 16.42 3.78 -14.38
N LEU A 305 17.35 4.40 -15.12
CA LEU A 305 18.35 5.28 -14.51
C LEU A 305 17.71 6.54 -13.91
N PHE A 306 16.66 7.08 -14.53
CA PHE A 306 15.85 8.15 -13.93
C PHE A 306 15.25 7.71 -12.59
N LEU A 307 14.65 6.51 -12.53
CA LEU A 307 14.16 5.96 -11.26
C LEU A 307 15.29 5.77 -10.27
N GLY A 308 16.42 5.20 -10.69
CA GLY A 308 17.60 4.98 -9.86
C GLY A 308 18.10 6.27 -9.21
N ALA A 309 18.16 7.37 -9.96
CA ALA A 309 18.54 8.68 -9.42
C ALA A 309 17.59 9.14 -8.30
N TRP A 310 16.28 8.99 -8.48
CA TRP A 310 15.30 9.34 -7.45
C TRP A 310 15.34 8.38 -6.26
N THR A 311 15.46 7.08 -6.49
CA THR A 311 15.65 6.09 -5.42
C THR A 311 16.91 6.39 -4.61
N PHE A 312 18.00 6.85 -5.24
CA PHE A 312 19.20 7.29 -4.53
C PHE A 312 18.95 8.52 -3.64
N VAL A 313 18.19 9.52 -4.14
CA VAL A 313 17.71 10.63 -3.30
C VAL A 313 16.89 10.11 -2.12
N GLY A 314 16.03 9.12 -2.36
CA GLY A 314 15.28 8.42 -1.34
C GLY A 314 16.15 7.83 -0.23
N ILE A 315 17.26 7.16 -0.56
CA ILE A 315 18.23 6.64 0.41
C ILE A 315 18.76 7.76 1.31
N ILE A 316 19.17 8.89 0.70
CA ILE A 316 19.69 10.04 1.45
C ILE A 316 18.63 10.56 2.42
N LEU A 317 17.39 10.73 1.93
CA LEU A 317 16.27 11.18 2.77
C LEU A 317 16.02 10.22 3.93
N THR A 318 15.98 8.91 3.67
CA THR A 318 15.79 7.87 4.70
C THR A 318 16.93 7.86 5.71
N ALA A 319 18.18 8.04 5.28
CA ALA A 319 19.34 8.11 6.17
C ALA A 319 19.29 9.31 7.13
N LEU A 320 18.77 10.44 6.65
CA LEU A 320 18.61 11.68 7.42
C LEU A 320 17.46 11.64 8.45
N ILE A 321 16.56 10.64 8.39
CA ILE A 321 15.48 10.49 9.36
C ILE A 321 16.10 10.24 10.74
N LYS A 322 15.79 11.09 11.72
CA LYS A 322 16.19 10.86 13.11
C LYS A 322 15.38 9.72 13.70
N SER A 323 16.07 8.73 14.28
CA SER A 323 15.49 7.53 14.89
C SER A 323 15.03 7.77 16.33
N ASP A 324 14.32 8.85 16.59
CA ASP A 324 13.66 8.99 17.90
C ASP A 324 12.43 8.09 17.89
N LEU A 325 12.61 6.84 18.33
CA LEU A 325 11.58 5.80 18.42
C LEU A 325 10.63 6.14 19.58
N ARG A 326 9.65 7.00 19.33
CA ARG A 326 8.80 7.58 20.38
C ARG A 326 7.92 6.54 21.07
N ARG A 327 7.34 5.59 20.34
CA ARG A 327 6.46 4.56 20.89
C ARG A 327 7.24 3.48 21.65
N HIS A 328 8.41 3.07 21.16
CA HIS A 328 9.32 2.16 21.84
C HIS A 328 9.90 2.79 23.12
N ASN A 329 10.25 4.08 23.08
CA ASN A 329 10.76 4.81 24.26
C ASN A 329 9.68 4.97 25.34
N VAL A 330 8.41 5.14 24.96
CA VAL A 330 7.27 5.17 25.90
C VAL A 330 7.00 3.79 26.49
N ASN A 331 6.94 2.74 25.66
CA ASN A 331 6.73 1.36 26.14
C ASN A 331 7.89 0.83 26.99
N SER A 332 9.11 1.31 26.77
CA SER A 332 10.30 0.96 27.56
C SER A 332 10.49 1.84 28.81
N GLY A 333 9.59 2.81 29.06
CA GLY A 333 9.65 3.72 30.21
C GLY A 333 10.78 4.76 30.17
N ILE A 334 11.41 4.97 29.01
CA ILE A 334 12.53 5.90 28.80
C ILE A 334 12.02 7.33 28.59
N MET A 335 10.86 7.48 27.94
CA MET A 335 10.10 8.72 27.92
C MET A 335 8.88 8.55 28.82
N ASN A 336 8.95 9.12 30.03
CA ASN A 336 7.74 9.52 30.73
C ASN A 336 7.18 10.71 29.94
N LEU A 337 6.31 10.43 28.97
CA LEU A 337 5.28 11.41 28.69
C LEU A 337 4.58 11.59 30.03
N ASP A 338 4.66 12.79 30.61
CA ASP A 338 3.56 13.30 31.43
C ASP A 338 2.33 13.20 30.52
N VAL A 339 1.73 12.01 30.50
CA VAL A 339 0.35 11.84 30.12
C VAL A 339 -0.35 12.60 31.23
N LYS A 340 -0.48 13.91 31.04
CA LYS A 340 -1.69 14.58 31.49
C LYS A 340 -2.78 13.82 30.77
N ALA A 341 -3.28 12.78 31.44
CA ALA A 341 -4.66 12.38 31.30
C ALA A 341 -5.40 13.71 31.40
N VAL A 342 -5.92 14.20 30.28
CA VAL A 342 -6.81 15.34 30.30
C VAL A 342 -7.86 14.92 31.32
N PRO A 343 -7.99 15.63 32.46
CA PRO A 343 -9.01 15.29 33.42
C PRO A 343 -10.30 15.25 32.63
N VAL A 344 -10.97 14.10 32.65
CA VAL A 344 -12.35 14.06 32.28
C VAL A 344 -13.02 14.97 33.31
N ASP A 345 -13.19 16.24 32.95
CA ASP A 345 -14.14 17.10 33.62
C ASP A 345 -15.50 16.48 33.32
N SER A 346 -15.82 15.44 34.08
CA SER A 346 -17.17 15.04 34.35
C SER A 346 -17.85 16.30 34.87
N PRO A 347 -18.95 16.78 34.27
CA PRO A 347 -19.80 17.72 34.97
C PRO A 347 -20.33 16.95 36.18
N VAL A 348 -19.65 17.14 37.32
CA VAL A 348 -20.18 16.78 38.63
C VAL A 348 -21.49 17.56 38.75
N GLU A 349 -22.61 16.83 38.68
CA GLU A 349 -23.89 17.34 39.16
C GLU A 349 -23.65 17.98 40.54
N PRO A 350 -24.16 19.19 40.81
CA PRO A 350 -23.99 19.79 42.11
C PRO A 350 -24.68 18.90 43.16
N GLU A 351 -23.84 18.29 43.99
CA GLU A 351 -24.20 17.55 45.18
C GLU A 351 -24.91 18.52 46.14
N ASN A 352 -26.25 18.49 46.15
CA ASN A 352 -27.07 19.22 47.11
C ASN A 352 -26.86 18.65 48.51
N THR A 353 -25.82 19.12 49.19
CA THR A 353 -25.63 18.92 50.62
C THR A 353 -26.26 20.08 51.37
N THR A 354 -27.53 19.93 51.78
CA THR A 354 -28.09 20.67 52.92
C THR A 354 -28.26 19.71 54.10
N LEU A 355 -27.20 19.62 54.90
CA LEU A 355 -27.26 19.13 56.27
C LEU A 355 -28.15 20.07 57.11
N LYS A 356 -29.26 19.56 57.63
CA LYS A 356 -29.79 19.99 58.93
C LYS A 356 -30.08 18.78 59.79
N ILE A 357 -29.10 18.49 60.65
CA ILE A 357 -29.29 17.79 61.91
C ILE A 357 -30.16 18.71 62.78
N GLN A 358 -31.31 18.21 63.24
CA GLN A 358 -31.95 18.71 64.44
C GLN A 358 -32.22 17.51 65.35
N SER A 359 -31.55 17.54 66.49
CA SER A 359 -31.64 16.62 67.63
C SER A 359 -33.02 16.65 68.28
N ALA A 360 -33.41 15.52 68.85
CA ALA A 360 -34.61 15.32 69.66
C ALA A 360 -34.65 16.19 70.93
N LEU A 361 -35.81 16.82 71.17
CA LEU A 361 -36.54 16.86 72.45
C LEU A 361 -37.94 17.48 72.24
#